data_AF-F4P264-F1
#
_entry.id   AF-F4P264-F1
#
_cell.length_a   1.000
_cell.length_b   1.000
_cell.length_c   1.000
_cell.angle_alpha   90.00
_cell.angle_beta   90.00
_cell.angle_gamma   90.00
#
_symmetry.space_group_name_H-M   'P 1'
#
loop_
_entity.id
_entity.type
_entity.pdbx_description
1 polymer ?
#
loop_
_entity_poly.entity_id
_entity_poly.type
_entity_poly.pdbx_seq_one_letter_code
_entity_poly.pdbx_strand_id
1 'polypeptide(L)'
;MTDLLNKDLWTSVPGPTYPNRHFFHCATAAGYTANNGAFLGVPCRTIYENMADHGNSYKFYSPQLKSTPLLYRNLRNIYNWMRIKNMSTFFEDARAGSLPQYSFIDPDWLKNDNHPPNNLHAGEQYVKDIYEAIRAGPQWQNTVFVLTYDENGGFYDHVAPPTCVPRPDNINPDSNVGDFQFDRLGPRVPTIIISPYVSKGAVYHSDDTSRFFDTRRSQLLSKNYLTFPTSLHRVMQQLLHLMMLFH
;
A
#
# COMPACT_ATOMS: atom_id res chain seq x y z
N MET A 1 -3.80 1.39 -22.19
CA MET A 1 -3.49 1.65 -20.78
C MET A 1 -4.56 2.59 -20.29
N THR A 2 -5.34 2.17 -19.30
CA THR A 2 -6.30 3.01 -18.58
C THR A 2 -5.71 3.19 -17.19
N ASP A 3 -5.16 4.37 -16.96
CA ASP A 3 -4.33 4.70 -15.83
C ASP A 3 -4.70 6.09 -15.29
N LEU A 4 -4.72 6.19 -13.97
CA LEU A 4 -4.93 7.42 -13.24
C LEU A 4 -3.71 7.68 -12.37
N LEU A 5 -3.06 8.82 -12.59
CA LEU A 5 -1.99 9.31 -11.74
C LEU A 5 -2.59 10.13 -10.59
N ASN A 6 -2.27 9.77 -9.36
CA ASN A 6 -2.58 10.60 -8.19
C ASN A 6 -1.33 11.39 -7.81
N LYS A 7 -1.42 12.72 -7.90
CA LYS A 7 -0.32 13.63 -7.55
C LYS A 7 -0.33 14.10 -6.11
N ASP A 8 -1.33 13.69 -5.33
CA ASP A 8 -1.59 14.19 -3.98
C ASP A 8 -1.66 13.04 -2.94
N LEU A 9 -0.97 11.90 -3.19
CA LEU A 9 -0.73 10.90 -2.14
C LEU A 9 0.50 11.34 -1.32
N TRP A 10 0.27 11.55 -0.03
CA TRP A 10 1.29 11.90 0.93
C TRP A 10 1.70 10.68 1.76
N THR A 11 2.98 10.59 2.10
CA THR A 11 3.43 9.66 3.14
C THR A 11 2.86 10.10 4.49
N SER A 12 2.57 9.14 5.36
CA SER A 12 1.97 9.45 6.66
C SER A 12 2.99 9.97 7.67
N VAL A 13 4.26 9.62 7.48
CA VAL A 13 5.40 10.08 8.29
C VAL A 13 6.49 10.58 7.33
N PRO A 14 7.15 11.73 7.64
CA PRO A 14 8.37 12.18 6.96
C PRO A 14 9.55 11.32 7.43
N GLY A 15 9.50 10.02 7.14
CA GLY A 15 10.36 9.04 7.75
C GLY A 15 10.34 7.74 6.97
N PRO A 16 11.00 6.70 7.50
CA PRO A 16 11.34 5.55 6.72
C PRO A 16 10.14 4.61 6.51
N THR A 17 10.40 3.58 5.73
CA THR A 17 9.62 2.38 5.44
C THR A 17 8.59 1.95 6.49
N TYR A 18 9.03 1.53 7.70
CA TYR A 18 8.20 0.75 8.61
C TYR A 18 7.02 1.58 9.14
N PRO A 19 7.20 2.80 9.67
CA PRO A 19 6.09 3.66 10.03
C PRO A 19 5.06 3.83 8.90
N ASN A 20 5.51 4.09 7.67
CA ASN A 20 4.61 4.27 6.53
C ASN A 20 3.90 2.98 6.11
N ARG A 21 4.58 1.82 6.15
CA ARG A 21 3.96 0.50 5.97
C ARG A 21 2.94 0.18 7.06
N HIS A 22 3.21 0.57 8.31
CA HIS A 22 2.26 0.42 9.40
C HIS A 22 1.01 1.25 9.15
N PHE A 23 1.14 2.52 8.76
CA PHE A 23 -0.02 3.30 8.35
C PHE A 23 -0.79 2.64 7.21
N PHE A 24 -0.06 2.15 6.22
CA PHE A 24 -0.63 1.46 5.08
C PHE A 24 -1.33 0.14 5.41
N HIS A 25 -1.00 -0.56 6.49
CA HIS A 25 -1.71 -1.78 6.86
C HIS A 25 -2.64 -1.62 8.06
N CYS A 26 -2.41 -0.62 8.90
CA CYS A 26 -3.03 -0.46 10.22
C CYS A 26 -3.68 0.91 10.45
N ALA A 27 -3.61 1.86 9.52
CA ALA A 27 -4.05 3.25 9.72
C ALA A 27 -3.35 3.99 10.88
N THR A 28 -2.32 3.38 11.47
CA THR A 28 -1.47 3.93 12.53
C THR A 28 -0.07 3.34 12.41
N ALA A 29 0.93 4.10 12.86
CA ALA A 29 2.28 3.59 13.11
C ALA A 29 2.50 3.11 14.55
N ALA A 30 1.46 3.09 15.40
CA ALA A 30 1.54 2.68 16.82
C ALA A 30 2.66 3.39 17.60
N GLY A 31 2.88 4.68 17.33
CA GLY A 31 3.95 5.49 17.91
C GLY A 31 5.33 5.34 17.27
N TYR A 32 5.52 4.42 16.32
CA TYR A 32 6.81 4.23 15.64
C TYR A 32 7.06 5.35 14.61
N THR A 33 8.25 5.95 14.68
CA THR A 33 8.72 7.00 13.76
C THR A 33 10.01 6.62 13.03
N ALA A 34 10.57 5.43 13.31
CA ALA A 34 11.75 4.87 12.64
C ALA A 34 11.55 3.38 12.32
N ASN A 35 12.52 2.78 11.61
CA ASN A 35 12.56 1.34 11.30
C ASN A 35 12.96 0.48 12.53
N ASN A 36 12.28 0.68 13.67
CA ASN A 36 12.48 -0.06 14.91
C ASN A 36 11.20 -0.84 15.31
N GLY A 37 11.29 -1.65 16.37
CA GLY A 37 10.12 -2.32 16.97
C GLY A 37 9.49 -3.48 16.19
N ALA A 38 9.82 -3.66 14.91
CA ALA A 38 9.26 -4.72 14.05
C ALA A 38 9.52 -6.15 14.57
N PHE A 39 10.56 -6.37 15.39
CA PHE A 39 10.91 -7.71 15.87
C PHE A 39 9.79 -8.40 16.64
N LEU A 40 9.08 -7.68 17.53
CA LEU A 40 7.95 -8.22 18.30
C LEU A 40 6.63 -8.23 17.50
N GLY A 41 6.62 -7.54 16.37
CA GLY A 41 5.43 -7.29 15.57
C GLY A 41 4.59 -6.16 16.16
N VAL A 42 4.14 -5.25 15.32
CA VAL A 42 3.32 -4.11 15.74
C VAL A 42 1.95 -4.63 16.21
N PRO A 43 1.49 -4.23 17.41
CA PRO A 43 0.22 -4.68 17.96
C PRO A 43 -0.94 -3.81 17.44
N CYS A 44 -1.05 -3.66 16.12
CA CYS A 44 -2.14 -2.95 15.48
C CYS A 44 -3.06 -3.91 14.75
N ARG A 45 -4.35 -3.55 14.72
CA ARG A 45 -5.31 -4.21 13.85
C ARG A 45 -4.96 -3.89 12.40
N THR A 46 -5.08 -4.86 11.52
CA THR A 46 -4.68 -4.73 10.12
C THR A 46 -5.89 -4.74 9.18
N ILE A 47 -5.70 -4.22 7.97
CA ILE A 47 -6.65 -4.38 6.85
C ILE A 47 -7.01 -5.86 6.62
N TYR A 48 -6.05 -6.77 6.81
CA TYR A 48 -6.25 -8.21 6.59
C TYR A 48 -7.22 -8.84 7.59
N GLU A 49 -7.15 -8.44 8.85
CA GLU A 49 -8.16 -8.81 9.85
C GLU A 49 -9.52 -8.24 9.47
N ASN A 50 -9.57 -6.99 8.98
CA ASN A 50 -10.83 -6.45 8.50
C ASN A 50 -11.36 -7.21 7.28
N MET A 51 -10.52 -7.66 6.35
CA MET A 51 -10.94 -8.49 5.22
C MET A 51 -11.48 -9.85 5.70
N ALA A 52 -10.79 -10.50 6.63
CA ALA A 52 -11.21 -11.77 7.22
C ALA A 52 -12.59 -11.66 7.90
N ASP A 53 -12.80 -10.61 8.70
CA ASP A 53 -14.06 -10.39 9.43
C ASP A 53 -15.27 -10.16 8.49
N HIS A 54 -15.02 -9.73 7.24
CA HIS A 54 -16.05 -9.55 6.22
C HIS A 54 -16.12 -10.72 5.23
N GLY A 55 -15.43 -11.84 5.50
CA GLY A 55 -15.42 -13.01 4.63
C GLY A 55 -14.66 -12.80 3.32
N ASN A 56 -13.88 -11.72 3.20
CA ASN A 56 -13.15 -11.42 1.99
C ASN A 56 -11.81 -12.17 1.94
N SER A 57 -11.50 -12.73 0.77
CA SER A 57 -10.25 -13.45 0.54
C SER A 57 -9.06 -12.51 0.38
N TYR A 58 -7.91 -12.91 0.94
CA TYR A 58 -6.63 -12.22 0.70
C TYR A 58 -5.42 -13.17 0.69
N LYS A 59 -4.37 -12.75 -0.03
CA LYS A 59 -3.04 -13.39 -0.07
C LYS A 59 -1.95 -12.32 -0.15
N PHE A 60 -0.74 -12.74 0.22
CA PHE A 60 0.49 -11.96 0.10
C PHE A 60 1.39 -12.62 -0.92
N TYR A 61 1.93 -11.86 -1.86
CA TYR A 61 2.84 -12.35 -2.89
C TYR A 61 4.17 -11.62 -2.76
N SER A 62 5.26 -12.36 -2.60
CA SER A 62 6.61 -11.77 -2.52
C SER A 62 7.67 -12.75 -3.03
N PRO A 63 8.70 -12.27 -3.74
CA PRO A 63 9.84 -13.09 -4.20
C PRO A 63 10.74 -13.54 -3.04
N GLN A 64 10.70 -12.87 -1.88
CA GLN A 64 11.39 -13.29 -0.67
C GLN A 64 10.38 -13.68 0.42
N LEU A 65 10.79 -14.56 1.36
CA LEU A 65 10.01 -14.85 2.57
C LEU A 65 10.03 -13.72 3.60
N LYS A 66 10.37 -12.48 3.20
CA LYS A 66 10.23 -11.28 4.03
C LYS A 66 8.78 -10.82 3.99
N SER A 67 7.93 -11.62 4.59
CA SER A 67 6.51 -11.40 4.50
C SER A 67 6.15 -10.21 5.37
N THR A 68 5.92 -9.04 4.75
CA THR A 68 5.26 -7.87 5.36
C THR A 68 4.20 -8.22 6.42
N PRO A 69 3.36 -9.27 6.30
CA PRO A 69 2.48 -9.68 7.40
C PRO A 69 3.17 -10.03 8.72
N LEU A 70 4.40 -10.55 8.73
CA LEU A 70 5.16 -10.81 9.96
C LEU A 70 5.53 -9.54 10.71
N LEU A 71 5.45 -8.36 10.09
CA LEU A 71 5.58 -7.09 10.82
C LEU A 71 4.44 -6.87 11.83
N TYR A 72 3.33 -7.61 11.71
CA TYR A 72 2.14 -7.41 12.55
C TYR A 72 1.92 -8.61 13.46
N ARG A 73 1.82 -8.34 14.77
CA ARG A 73 1.72 -9.41 15.78
C ARG A 73 0.55 -10.36 15.51
N ASN A 74 -0.61 -9.81 15.14
CA ASN A 74 -1.84 -10.57 14.93
C ASN A 74 -1.80 -11.47 13.67
N LEU A 75 -0.90 -11.19 12.74
CA LEU A 75 -0.76 -11.98 11.52
C LEU A 75 0.26 -13.13 11.67
N ARG A 76 0.97 -13.23 12.80
CA ARG A 76 1.94 -14.29 13.09
C ARG A 76 1.25 -15.59 13.55
N ASN A 77 0.45 -16.16 12.66
CA ASN A 77 -0.24 -17.43 12.90
C ASN A 77 -0.19 -18.32 11.64
N ILE A 78 -0.44 -19.62 11.82
CA ILE A 78 -0.32 -20.63 10.75
C ILE A 78 -1.26 -20.37 9.57
N TYR A 79 -2.46 -19.84 9.81
CA TYR A 79 -3.42 -19.54 8.74
C TYR A 79 -2.91 -18.43 7.83
N ASN A 80 -2.33 -17.38 8.40
CA ASN A 80 -1.72 -16.29 7.62
C ASN A 80 -0.41 -16.71 6.99
N TRP A 81 0.36 -17.60 7.63
CA TRP A 81 1.55 -18.18 7.03
C TRP A 81 1.22 -18.89 5.71
N MET A 82 0.13 -19.65 5.67
CA MET A 82 -0.32 -20.33 4.44
C MET A 82 -0.79 -19.37 3.33
N ARG A 83 -1.08 -18.11 3.65
CA ARG A 83 -1.47 -17.06 2.68
C ARG A 83 -0.29 -16.33 2.05
N ILE A 84 0.92 -16.54 2.55
CA ILE A 84 2.15 -16.02 1.95
C ILE A 84 2.53 -16.94 0.78
N LYS A 85 2.63 -16.37 -0.41
CA LYS A 85 2.92 -17.05 -1.67
C LYS A 85 4.09 -16.38 -2.36
N ASN A 86 4.77 -17.14 -3.20
CA ASN A 86 5.80 -16.61 -4.06
C ASN A 86 5.19 -15.99 -5.33
N MET A 87 6.03 -15.36 -6.15
CA MET A 87 5.56 -14.74 -7.39
C MET A 87 5.16 -15.74 -8.48
N SER A 88 5.68 -16.98 -8.48
CA SER A 88 5.19 -17.99 -9.45
C SER A 88 3.71 -18.31 -9.20
N THR A 89 3.31 -18.44 -7.94
CA THR A 89 1.89 -18.61 -7.58
C THR A 89 1.06 -17.37 -7.92
N PHE A 90 1.59 -16.16 -7.82
CA PHE A 90 0.89 -14.95 -8.29
C PHE A 90 0.53 -15.06 -9.78
N PHE A 91 1.52 -15.40 -10.62
CA PHE A 91 1.31 -15.53 -12.06
C PHE A 91 0.35 -16.68 -12.42
N GLU A 92 0.40 -17.78 -11.69
CA GLU A 92 -0.57 -18.88 -11.81
C GLU A 92 -1.99 -18.42 -11.45
N ASP A 93 -2.16 -17.74 -10.30
CA ASP A 93 -3.45 -17.23 -9.84
C ASP A 93 -4.02 -16.20 -10.82
N ALA A 94 -3.19 -15.28 -11.34
CA ALA A 94 -3.60 -14.27 -12.32
C ALA A 94 -4.08 -14.92 -13.62
N ARG A 95 -3.34 -15.92 -14.14
CA ARG A 95 -3.70 -16.66 -15.35
C ARG A 95 -4.96 -17.49 -15.17
N ALA A 96 -5.16 -18.08 -14.00
CA ALA A 96 -6.32 -18.93 -13.70
C ALA A 96 -7.57 -18.12 -13.33
N GLY A 97 -7.45 -16.82 -13.05
CA GLY A 97 -8.56 -16.04 -12.52
C GLY A 97 -8.89 -16.34 -11.06
N SER A 98 -7.90 -16.74 -10.28
CA SER A 98 -8.01 -17.12 -8.87
C SER A 98 -7.28 -16.17 -7.93
N LEU A 99 -6.97 -14.94 -8.37
CA LEU A 99 -6.49 -13.90 -7.46
C LEU A 99 -7.58 -13.61 -6.41
N PRO A 100 -7.21 -13.48 -5.13
CA PRO A 100 -8.14 -13.17 -4.05
C PRO A 100 -8.55 -11.69 -4.08
N GLN A 101 -9.71 -11.38 -3.50
CA GLN A 101 -10.31 -10.04 -3.44
C GLN A 101 -9.33 -8.94 -3.00
N TYR A 102 -8.38 -9.27 -2.13
CA TYR A 102 -7.25 -8.40 -1.83
C TYR A 102 -5.92 -9.14 -1.99
N SER A 103 -5.09 -8.66 -2.90
CA SER A 103 -3.77 -9.21 -3.17
C SER A 103 -2.72 -8.15 -2.86
N PHE A 104 -1.82 -8.43 -1.93
CA PHE A 104 -0.70 -7.54 -1.63
C PHE A 104 0.59 -8.08 -2.25
N ILE A 105 1.24 -7.29 -3.08
CA ILE A 105 2.54 -7.61 -3.69
C ILE A 105 3.63 -6.79 -3.03
N ASP A 106 4.64 -7.49 -2.52
CA ASP A 106 5.85 -6.90 -1.93
C ASP A 106 7.05 -7.28 -2.81
N PRO A 107 7.86 -6.33 -3.32
CA PRO A 107 9.06 -6.64 -4.09
C PRO A 107 10.18 -7.29 -3.27
N ASP A 108 11.23 -7.72 -3.97
CA ASP A 108 12.51 -8.11 -3.40
C ASP A 108 13.31 -6.85 -3.04
N TRP A 109 13.50 -6.60 -1.74
CA TRP A 109 14.16 -5.40 -1.23
C TRP A 109 15.65 -5.29 -1.58
N LEU A 110 16.23 -6.33 -2.18
CA LEU A 110 17.63 -6.37 -2.59
C LEU A 110 17.79 -6.34 -4.11
N LYS A 111 16.67 -6.26 -4.87
CA LYS A 111 16.72 -6.43 -6.33
C LYS A 111 15.78 -5.51 -7.10
N ASN A 112 14.51 -5.46 -6.75
CA ASN A 112 13.47 -4.93 -7.63
C ASN A 112 12.40 -4.11 -6.90
N ASP A 113 12.78 -3.47 -5.79
CA ASP A 113 11.93 -2.57 -4.99
C ASP A 113 12.15 -1.09 -5.30
N ASN A 114 12.91 -0.75 -6.35
CA ASN A 114 13.29 0.61 -6.76
C ASN A 114 14.05 1.46 -5.74
N HIS A 115 14.39 0.92 -4.56
CA HIS A 115 15.13 1.68 -3.56
C HIS A 115 16.63 1.67 -3.84
N PRO A 116 17.33 2.81 -3.72
CA PRO A 116 18.78 2.86 -3.88
C PRO A 116 19.53 1.91 -2.93
N PRO A 117 20.57 1.19 -3.38
CA PRO A 117 21.25 1.29 -4.67
C PRO A 117 20.74 0.30 -5.72
N ASN A 118 19.54 -0.26 -5.55
CA ASN A 118 19.02 -1.30 -6.44
C ASN A 118 18.79 -0.78 -7.86
N ASN A 119 18.78 -1.69 -8.83
CA ASN A 119 18.64 -1.34 -10.23
C ASN A 119 17.18 -1.02 -10.58
N LEU A 120 16.91 0.23 -10.96
CA LEU A 120 15.59 0.69 -11.41
C LEU A 120 15.03 -0.16 -12.56
N HIS A 121 15.86 -0.61 -13.50
CA HIS A 121 15.41 -1.46 -14.60
C HIS A 121 14.76 -2.77 -14.10
N ALA A 122 15.30 -3.36 -13.03
CA ALA A 122 14.75 -4.58 -12.46
C ALA A 122 13.39 -4.33 -11.78
N GLY A 123 13.21 -3.19 -11.12
CA GLY A 123 11.92 -2.79 -10.53
C GLY A 123 10.88 -2.47 -11.60
N GLU A 124 11.24 -1.69 -12.63
CA GLU A 124 10.32 -1.38 -13.74
C GLU A 124 9.91 -2.63 -14.53
N GLN A 125 10.84 -3.56 -14.77
CA GLN A 125 10.52 -4.86 -15.37
C GLN A 125 9.56 -5.66 -14.49
N TYR A 126 9.76 -5.64 -13.16
CA TYR A 126 8.89 -6.32 -12.22
C TYR A 126 7.46 -5.76 -12.22
N VAL A 127 7.30 -4.42 -12.22
CA VAL A 127 5.99 -3.77 -12.41
C VAL A 127 5.34 -4.21 -13.71
N LYS A 128 6.10 -4.19 -14.80
CA LYS A 128 5.60 -4.57 -16.13
C LYS A 128 5.08 -6.01 -16.14
N ASP A 129 5.84 -6.95 -15.59
CA ASP A 129 5.46 -8.37 -15.58
C ASP A 129 4.18 -8.62 -14.78
N ILE A 130 4.03 -7.94 -13.65
CA ILE A 130 2.81 -7.96 -12.83
C ILE A 130 1.63 -7.39 -13.61
N TYR A 131 1.79 -6.19 -14.20
CA TYR A 131 0.75 -5.55 -14.99
C TYR A 131 0.26 -6.42 -16.15
N GLU A 132 1.18 -6.98 -16.94
CA GLU A 132 0.82 -7.83 -18.09
C GLU A 132 0.09 -9.10 -17.63
N ALA A 133 0.52 -9.71 -16.52
CA ALA A 133 -0.14 -10.90 -15.98
C ALA A 133 -1.60 -10.62 -15.54
N ILE A 134 -1.84 -9.50 -14.87
CA ILE A 134 -3.20 -9.11 -14.44
C ILE A 134 -4.06 -8.83 -15.67
N ARG A 135 -3.53 -8.04 -16.62
CA ARG A 135 -4.27 -7.57 -17.78
C ARG A 135 -4.63 -8.71 -18.73
N ALA A 136 -3.78 -9.72 -18.84
CA ALA A 136 -4.06 -10.93 -19.61
C ALA A 136 -5.01 -11.89 -18.88
N GLY A 137 -5.18 -11.74 -17.56
CA GLY A 137 -6.01 -12.61 -16.73
C GLY A 137 -7.52 -12.38 -16.92
N PRO A 138 -8.35 -13.41 -16.68
CA PRO A 138 -9.80 -13.32 -16.86
C PRO A 138 -10.48 -12.38 -15.85
N GLN A 139 -9.79 -12.03 -14.75
CA GLN A 139 -10.29 -11.09 -13.73
C GLN A 139 -10.04 -9.61 -14.06
N TRP A 140 -9.33 -9.28 -15.15
CA TRP A 140 -8.94 -7.89 -15.48
C TRP A 140 -10.11 -6.90 -15.42
N GLN A 141 -11.28 -7.28 -15.98
CA GLN A 141 -12.47 -6.42 -16.03
C GLN A 141 -12.98 -6.01 -14.63
N ASN A 142 -12.60 -6.75 -13.59
CA ASN A 142 -13.01 -6.52 -12.21
C ASN A 142 -11.81 -6.20 -11.30
N THR A 143 -10.71 -5.69 -11.85
CA THR A 143 -9.48 -5.41 -11.10
C THR A 143 -9.15 -3.93 -11.01
N VAL A 144 -8.72 -3.50 -9.83
CA VAL A 144 -7.97 -2.26 -9.63
C VAL A 144 -6.57 -2.62 -9.17
N PHE A 145 -5.58 -2.25 -9.98
CA PHE A 145 -4.18 -2.36 -9.62
C PHE A 145 -3.66 -0.99 -9.14
N VAL A 146 -3.22 -0.93 -7.88
CA VAL A 146 -2.64 0.27 -7.27
C VAL A 146 -1.15 0.03 -7.10
N LEU A 147 -0.35 0.84 -7.79
CA LEU A 147 1.10 0.90 -7.66
C LEU A 147 1.46 2.15 -6.86
N THR A 148 2.16 1.99 -5.74
CA THR A 148 2.59 3.10 -4.88
C THR A 148 3.88 2.78 -4.16
N TYR A 149 4.44 3.77 -3.47
CA TYR A 149 5.67 3.68 -2.70
C TYR A 149 5.37 3.90 -1.22
N ASP A 150 6.16 3.28 -0.33
CA ASP A 150 6.02 3.47 1.12
C ASP A 150 6.63 4.80 1.58
N GLU A 151 7.68 5.27 0.91
CA GLU A 151 8.35 6.54 1.20
C GLU A 151 8.95 7.18 -0.08
N ASN A 152 9.54 8.37 0.05
CA ASN A 152 10.00 9.18 -1.10
C ASN A 152 11.48 8.99 -1.46
N GLY A 153 12.17 8.03 -0.86
CA GLY A 153 13.60 7.73 -1.02
C GLY A 153 14.54 8.84 -0.53
N GLY A 154 14.03 9.81 0.25
CA GLY A 154 14.75 11.05 0.58
C GLY A 154 14.95 12.01 -0.59
N PHE A 155 14.33 11.77 -1.76
CA PHE A 155 14.39 12.66 -2.91
C PHE A 155 13.61 13.97 -2.66
N TYR A 156 14.07 15.06 -3.27
CA TYR A 156 13.43 16.37 -3.13
C TYR A 156 12.02 16.40 -3.76
N ASP A 157 11.05 16.90 -2.99
CA ASP A 157 9.74 17.33 -3.49
C ASP A 157 9.58 18.83 -3.24
N HIS A 158 9.06 19.55 -4.25
CA HIS A 158 8.89 21.01 -4.20
C HIS A 158 7.67 21.45 -3.38
N VAL A 159 6.71 20.58 -3.12
CA VAL A 159 5.50 20.92 -2.36
C VAL A 159 5.71 20.57 -0.89
N ALA A 160 5.53 21.57 -0.04
CA ALA A 160 5.65 21.40 1.40
C ALA A 160 4.58 20.40 1.91
N PRO A 161 4.97 19.45 2.78
CA PRO A 161 4.02 18.54 3.40
C PRO A 161 2.94 19.26 4.22
N PRO A 162 1.68 18.77 4.19
CA PRO A 162 0.61 19.30 5.01
C PRO A 162 0.92 19.27 6.50
N THR A 163 0.63 20.36 7.19
CA THR A 163 0.75 20.52 8.64
C THR A 163 -0.61 20.58 9.33
N CYS A 164 -0.62 20.53 10.66
CA CYS A 164 -1.84 20.60 11.48
C CYS A 164 -2.84 19.47 11.17
N VAL A 165 -2.30 18.32 10.79
CA VAL A 165 -3.09 17.14 10.45
C VAL A 165 -3.44 16.39 11.75
N PRO A 166 -4.67 15.87 11.92
CA PRO A 166 -5.03 15.14 13.12
C PRO A 166 -4.13 13.91 13.32
N ARG A 167 -3.75 13.66 14.58
CA ARG A 167 -3.05 12.44 14.98
C ARG A 167 -3.93 11.22 14.69
N PRO A 168 -3.35 10.09 14.27
CA PRO A 168 -4.11 8.88 13.94
C PRO A 168 -4.71 8.20 15.18
N ASP A 169 -4.06 8.37 16.32
CA ASP A 169 -4.44 7.81 17.61
C ASP A 169 -3.80 8.62 18.75
N ASN A 170 -4.07 8.19 19.98
CA ASN A 170 -3.54 8.79 21.20
C ASN A 170 -2.19 8.17 21.64
N ILE A 171 -1.44 7.54 20.74
CA ILE A 171 -0.14 6.93 21.06
C ILE A 171 0.96 7.94 20.73
N ASN A 172 1.79 8.26 21.73
CA ASN A 172 2.89 9.21 21.56
C ASN A 172 4.05 8.59 20.77
N PRO A 173 4.76 9.39 19.96
CA PRO A 173 5.99 8.95 19.32
C PRO A 173 7.05 8.60 20.37
N ASP A 174 7.99 7.74 20.00
CA ASP A 174 9.21 7.53 20.80
C ASP A 174 10.05 8.82 20.80
N SER A 175 10.10 9.49 21.96
CA SER A 175 10.83 10.75 22.13
C SER A 175 12.35 10.62 21.95
N ASN A 176 12.89 9.41 21.94
CA ASN A 176 14.32 9.18 21.72
C ASN A 176 14.71 9.12 20.24
N VAL A 177 13.73 9.05 19.34
CA VAL A 177 13.96 8.89 17.90
C VAL A 177 13.92 10.23 17.15
N GLY A 178 13.12 11.18 17.63
CA GLY A 178 12.99 12.51 17.02
C GLY A 178 11.83 13.30 17.61
N ASP A 179 11.50 14.43 16.97
CA ASP A 179 10.51 15.41 17.43
C ASP A 179 9.16 15.31 16.69
N PHE A 180 9.01 14.40 15.72
CA PHE A 180 7.78 14.25 14.94
C PHE A 180 6.60 13.75 15.79
N GLN A 181 5.50 14.51 15.82
CA GLN A 181 4.34 14.27 16.70
C GLN A 181 3.10 13.67 16.02
N PHE A 182 3.22 13.17 14.78
CA PHE A 182 2.09 12.76 13.93
C PHE A 182 1.06 13.89 13.67
N ASP A 183 1.52 15.14 13.67
CA ASP A 183 0.74 16.37 13.47
C ASP A 183 0.97 17.02 12.09
N ARG A 184 1.75 16.35 11.23
CA ARG A 184 1.99 16.69 9.82
C ARG A 184 2.19 15.42 9.00
N LEU A 185 2.04 15.51 7.69
CA LEU A 185 2.36 14.42 6.75
C LEU A 185 3.83 14.51 6.31
N GLY A 186 4.30 13.48 5.61
CA GLY A 186 5.60 13.48 4.94
C GLY A 186 5.51 13.87 3.47
N PRO A 187 6.61 13.78 2.69
CA PRO A 187 6.62 14.10 1.27
C PRO A 187 5.64 13.23 0.46
N ARG A 188 5.31 13.70 -0.75
CA ARG A 188 4.46 12.95 -1.66
C ARG A 188 5.19 11.75 -2.22
N VAL A 189 4.40 10.73 -2.58
CA VAL A 189 4.87 9.54 -3.27
C VAL A 189 4.07 9.36 -4.56
N PRO A 190 4.70 8.84 -5.63
CA PRO A 190 3.97 8.57 -6.85
C PRO A 190 2.97 7.43 -6.63
N THR A 191 1.76 7.60 -7.13
CA THR A 191 0.72 6.57 -7.10
C THR A 191 0.00 6.48 -8.42
N ILE A 192 -0.04 5.28 -8.96
CA ILE A 192 -0.70 4.97 -10.23
C ILE A 192 -1.80 3.95 -9.97
N ILE A 193 -3.00 4.27 -10.44
CA ILE A 193 -4.16 3.38 -10.39
C ILE A 193 -4.42 2.90 -11.81
N ILE A 194 -4.40 1.60 -12.00
CA ILE A 194 -4.50 0.95 -13.31
C ILE A 194 -5.73 0.04 -13.28
N SER A 195 -6.73 0.36 -14.09
CA SER A 195 -8.02 -0.35 -14.05
C SER A 195 -8.85 -0.09 -15.30
N PRO A 196 -9.74 -1.01 -15.72
CA PRO A 196 -10.76 -0.72 -16.74
C PRO A 196 -11.71 0.43 -16.36
N TYR A 197 -11.82 0.75 -15.07
CA TYR A 197 -12.76 1.75 -14.55
C TYR A 197 -12.24 3.18 -14.57
N VAL A 198 -10.96 3.40 -14.90
CA VAL A 198 -10.37 4.74 -14.97
C VAL A 198 -10.16 5.15 -16.42
N SER A 199 -10.26 6.45 -16.72
CA SER A 199 -9.94 6.96 -18.05
C SER A 199 -8.42 6.95 -18.26
N LYS A 200 -7.97 6.66 -19.48
CA LYS A 200 -6.56 6.71 -19.86
C LYS A 200 -5.97 8.10 -19.62
N GLY A 201 -4.79 8.17 -19.00
CA GLY A 201 -4.06 9.41 -18.77
C GLY A 201 -4.79 10.39 -17.84
N ALA A 202 -5.74 9.90 -17.04
CA ALA A 202 -6.41 10.74 -16.06
C ALA A 202 -5.41 11.17 -14.98
N VAL A 203 -5.56 12.40 -14.50
CA VAL A 203 -4.80 12.89 -13.35
C VAL A 203 -5.82 13.28 -12.29
N TYR A 204 -5.70 12.68 -11.11
CA TYR A 204 -6.49 13.08 -9.96
C TYR A 204 -5.75 14.11 -9.15
N HIS A 205 -6.47 15.18 -8.84
CA HIS A 205 -6.10 16.20 -7.88
C HIS A 205 -7.20 16.28 -6.82
N SER A 206 -6.81 16.34 -5.54
CA SER A 206 -7.80 16.55 -4.49
C SER A 206 -8.14 18.04 -4.42
N ASP A 207 -9.36 18.41 -4.82
CA ASP A 207 -9.88 19.77 -4.64
C ASP A 207 -10.09 20.11 -3.15
N ASP A 208 -10.13 19.09 -2.29
CA ASP A 208 -10.29 19.23 -0.85
C ASP A 208 -8.93 19.15 -0.14
N THR A 209 -8.37 20.33 0.18
CA THR A 209 -7.15 20.47 0.98
C THR A 209 -7.35 20.12 2.45
N SER A 210 -8.57 19.82 2.90
CA SER A 210 -8.83 19.30 4.26
C SER A 210 -8.79 17.77 4.31
N ARG A 211 -8.83 17.11 3.14
CA ARG A 211 -8.84 15.64 3.01
C ARG A 211 -7.65 15.16 2.17
N PHE A 212 -6.45 15.32 2.71
CA PHE A 212 -5.26 14.69 2.14
C PHE A 212 -5.47 13.19 1.93
N PHE A 213 -5.11 12.70 0.75
CA PHE A 213 -5.00 11.27 0.50
C PHE A 213 -3.65 10.84 1.07
N ASP A 214 -3.65 9.92 2.02
CA ASP A 214 -2.44 9.44 2.69
C ASP A 214 -2.52 7.94 2.93
N THR A 215 -1.39 7.34 3.33
CA THR A 215 -1.34 5.90 3.58
C THR A 215 -2.17 5.44 4.78
N ARG A 216 -2.67 6.35 5.65
CA ARG A 216 -3.49 6.02 6.83
C ARG A 216 -4.89 5.56 6.46
N ARG A 217 -5.39 5.92 5.28
CA ARG A 217 -6.75 5.56 4.85
C ARG A 217 -6.89 4.14 4.33
N SER A 218 -5.83 3.34 4.29
CA SER A 218 -5.87 1.97 3.78
C SER A 218 -6.83 1.03 4.54
N GLN A 219 -6.98 1.16 5.86
CA GLN A 219 -7.95 0.35 6.62
C GLN A 219 -9.40 0.65 6.23
N LEU A 220 -9.67 1.81 5.63
CA LEU A 220 -11.00 2.15 5.17
C LEU A 220 -11.42 1.35 3.93
N LEU A 221 -10.52 0.57 3.31
CA LEU A 221 -10.87 -0.45 2.30
C LEU A 221 -11.92 -1.45 2.79
N SER A 222 -11.96 -1.75 4.09
CA SER A 222 -12.95 -2.67 4.66
C SER A 222 -14.26 -2.00 5.10
N LYS A 223 -14.32 -0.67 5.09
CA LYS A 223 -15.50 0.11 5.49
C LYS A 223 -15.83 1.24 4.50
N ASN A 224 -15.72 0.95 3.20
CA ASN A 224 -16.15 1.83 2.12
C ASN A 224 -15.31 3.06 1.80
N TYR A 225 -14.02 3.25 2.10
CA TYR A 225 -13.35 4.48 1.65
C TYR A 225 -11.84 4.33 1.37
N LEU A 226 -11.47 3.83 0.20
CA LEU A 226 -10.50 4.66 -0.53
C LEU A 226 -11.30 5.88 -1.01
N THR A 227 -10.97 7.07 -0.51
CA THR A 227 -11.56 8.32 -1.01
C THR A 227 -11.05 8.60 -2.43
N PHE A 228 -11.56 7.84 -3.39
CA PHE A 228 -11.50 8.16 -4.80
C PHE A 228 -12.58 9.17 -5.16
N PRO A 229 -12.45 9.88 -6.30
CA PRO A 229 -13.55 10.70 -6.80
C PRO A 229 -14.84 9.87 -6.83
N THR A 230 -15.95 10.51 -6.46
CA THR A 230 -17.24 9.87 -6.10
C THR A 230 -17.76 8.90 -7.17
N SER A 231 -17.36 9.08 -8.42
CA SER A 231 -17.66 8.20 -9.56
C SER A 231 -17.07 6.79 -9.46
N LEU A 232 -15.92 6.61 -8.80
CA LEU A 232 -15.25 5.31 -8.64
C LEU A 232 -15.69 4.56 -7.38
N HIS A 233 -16.30 5.27 -6.44
CA HIS A 233 -16.55 4.80 -5.08
C HIS A 233 -17.48 3.59 -4.99
N ARG A 234 -18.55 3.57 -5.80
CA ARG A 234 -19.55 2.49 -5.80
C ARG A 234 -19.06 1.24 -6.55
N VAL A 235 -18.17 1.42 -7.51
CA VAL A 235 -17.61 0.32 -8.30
C VAL A 235 -16.58 -0.43 -7.46
N MET A 236 -15.71 0.28 -6.74
CA MET A 236 -14.58 -0.33 -6.03
C MET A 236 -14.98 -1.24 -4.88
N GLN A 237 -16.18 -1.12 -4.30
CA GLN A 237 -16.66 -2.03 -3.25
C GLN A 237 -16.81 -3.50 -3.69
N GLN A 238 -16.84 -3.77 -5.01
CA GLN A 238 -17.02 -5.12 -5.58
C GLN A 238 -15.77 -5.63 -6.31
N LEU A 239 -14.67 -4.88 -6.32
CA LEU A 239 -13.51 -5.17 -7.15
C LEU A 239 -12.43 -5.97 -6.43
N LEU A 240 -11.67 -6.70 -7.24
CA LEU A 240 -10.37 -7.23 -6.88
C LEU A 240 -9.40 -6.06 -6.70
N HIS A 241 -8.83 -5.93 -5.50
CA HIS A 241 -7.82 -4.93 -5.20
C HIS A 241 -6.45 -5.60 -5.20
N LEU A 242 -5.63 -5.25 -6.18
CA LEU A 242 -4.23 -5.60 -6.18
C LEU A 242 -3.44 -4.36 -5.78
N MET A 243 -2.63 -4.48 -4.74
CA MET A 243 -1.83 -3.36 -4.28
C MET A 243 -0.37 -3.75 -4.17
N MET A 244 0.48 -2.95 -4.80
CA MET A 244 1.92 -3.14 -4.83
C MET A 244 2.59 -1.93 -4.18
N LEU A 245 3.47 -2.22 -3.23
CA LEU A 245 4.17 -1.21 -2.45
C LEU A 245 5.67 -1.33 -2.68
N PHE A 246 6.22 -0.37 -3.42
CA PHE A 246 7.65 -0.19 -3.61
C PHE A 246 8.28 0.53 -2.43
N HIS A 247 9.61 0.48 -2.41
CA HIS A 247 10.47 1.19 -1.49
C HIS A 247 11.07 2.42 -2.18
#